data_AF-A0AAV9PMG7-F1
#
_entry.id   AF-A0AAV9PMG7-F1
#
_cell.length_a   1.000
_cell.length_b   1.000
_cell.length_c   1.000
_cell.angle_alpha   90.00
_cell.angle_beta   90.00
_cell.angle_gamma   90.00
#
_symmetry.space_group_name_H-M   'P 1'
#
loop_
_entity.id
_entity.type
_entity.pdbx_description
1 polymer ?
#
loop_
_entity_poly.entity_id
_entity_poly.type
_entity_poly.pdbx_seq_one_letter_code
_entity_poly.pdbx_strand_id
1 'polypeptide(L)'
;MPHVVQLDPKSPQLLHTVSSEVYDQDTRWITAAMANFWDLPRPVRDHIYRLHLVREDKINKAEHDKIATHYSYHRDRRTRAPSICGVSEDADEEAAPIYYSENHFEFKRYSSVWYLPDIAVFLSSTSTSHARLIRTLSVDWPDRYAREAFLEVAKLERLEKLLVGVDEAGMVQSMAKRRHYQHWYQSLGASPQQQLAVQRHPGMTGLLAITGVPHVEFVKTHGYSGEETAGPIAGGYLETEVVPKLMAHIAPKPRKKKGKFRFLDLPPELRNRVYSLLLRMEGPVHPSPKPPSSTGRKEKTGPCSALSILAVNREVHDETVGIFYHYNQFEFYFPTQLHAFLLSLSPQRQSFIRDITLHYHNAKSGGIDLAELTFPMLKQLTGLRRLLVKLETKAWGRSWWHHNNTFGLRDGNPSALPGMKHLFNLRGILDIKVDDTELQSRIDKSKKDDKWPNFPTNNAASSHVKLELILKHFNDALADAQKGKVNTKLLEDDEWHKKKDFPAIDEHEDEDEDEDEDEDEDEDWKP
;
A
#
# COMPACT_ATOMS: atom_id res chain seq x y z
N MET A 1 53.91 -15.43 -30.95
CA MET A 1 54.76 -14.40 -30.31
C MET A 1 53.84 -13.52 -29.49
N PRO A 2 53.91 -13.62 -28.15
CA PRO A 2 55.01 -13.09 -27.36
C PRO A 2 55.75 -14.14 -26.52
N HIS A 3 56.92 -13.75 -26.01
CA HIS A 3 57.90 -14.56 -25.29
C HIS A 3 57.41 -15.00 -23.90
N VAL A 4 57.48 -16.31 -23.67
CA VAL A 4 57.35 -16.97 -22.38
C VAL A 4 58.74 -17.01 -21.75
N VAL A 5 58.92 -16.36 -20.59
CA VAL A 5 60.13 -16.49 -19.77
C VAL A 5 59.85 -17.56 -18.72
N GLN A 6 60.46 -18.73 -18.91
CA GLN A 6 60.57 -19.79 -17.91
C GLN A 6 61.70 -19.42 -16.93
N LEU A 7 61.43 -19.47 -15.63
CA LEU A 7 62.46 -19.46 -14.59
C LEU A 7 62.55 -20.86 -13.97
N ASP A 8 63.79 -21.34 -13.96
CA ASP A 8 64.26 -22.67 -13.62
C ASP A 8 64.56 -22.74 -12.10
N PRO A 9 64.12 -23.78 -11.36
CA PRO A 9 64.46 -23.93 -9.95
C PRO A 9 65.51 -25.03 -9.78
N LYS A 10 66.78 -24.69 -9.53
CA LYS A 10 67.79 -25.60 -8.97
C LYS A 10 69.08 -24.88 -8.57
N SER A 11 69.30 -24.70 -7.27
CA SER A 11 70.37 -25.39 -6.50
C SER A 11 70.78 -24.64 -5.22
N PRO A 12 71.30 -25.35 -4.21
CA PRO A 12 71.44 -24.88 -2.84
C PRO A 12 72.88 -24.48 -2.48
N GLN A 13 73.04 -23.99 -1.24
CA GLN A 13 74.27 -23.77 -0.46
C GLN A 13 74.83 -22.35 -0.49
N LEU A 14 74.80 -21.70 0.68
CA LEU A 14 76.00 -21.34 1.44
C LEU A 14 75.58 -20.88 2.86
N LEU A 15 75.90 -21.71 3.84
CA LEU A 15 75.87 -21.39 5.26
C LEU A 15 76.97 -20.37 5.55
N HIS A 16 76.57 -19.16 5.94
CA HIS A 16 77.44 -18.24 6.68
C HIS A 16 76.94 -18.16 8.13
N THR A 17 77.57 -18.95 9.00
CA THR A 17 77.66 -18.68 10.43
C THR A 17 78.43 -17.39 10.62
N VAL A 18 77.72 -16.29 10.88
CA VAL A 18 78.30 -15.05 11.41
C VAL A 18 78.15 -15.07 12.93
N SER A 19 79.29 -14.94 13.59
CA SER A 19 79.47 -14.93 15.04
C SER A 19 78.58 -13.88 15.73
N SER A 20 77.91 -14.33 16.80
CA SER A 20 76.89 -13.64 17.58
C SER A 20 77.45 -13.01 18.88
N GLU A 21 78.67 -12.47 18.87
CA GLU A 21 79.32 -12.06 20.14
C GLU A 21 79.88 -10.63 20.19
N VAL A 22 79.51 -9.71 19.28
CA VAL A 22 80.03 -8.32 19.32
C VAL A 22 78.94 -7.23 19.29
N TYR A 23 77.68 -7.55 19.56
CA TYR A 23 76.58 -6.55 19.56
C TYR A 23 75.82 -6.42 20.88
N ASP A 24 76.47 -6.69 22.03
CA ASP A 24 75.80 -6.68 23.35
C ASP A 24 76.34 -5.65 24.37
N GLN A 25 77.09 -4.64 23.92
CA GLN A 25 77.58 -3.58 24.83
C GLN A 25 77.23 -2.15 24.43
N ASP A 26 76.81 -1.87 23.19
CA ASP A 26 76.44 -0.50 22.75
C ASP A 26 74.93 -0.21 22.70
N THR A 27 74.06 -1.19 22.92
CA THR A 27 72.60 -1.00 23.02
C THR A 27 72.13 -0.65 24.44
N ARG A 28 73.02 -0.65 25.45
CA ARG A 28 72.67 -0.34 26.85
C ARG A 28 72.53 1.16 27.16
N TRP A 29 72.87 2.05 26.22
CA TRP A 29 72.73 3.51 26.41
C TRP A 29 71.54 4.14 25.66
N ILE A 30 70.79 3.35 24.86
CA ILE A 30 69.60 3.82 24.12
C ILE A 30 68.28 3.40 24.79
N THR A 31 68.33 2.72 25.94
CA THR A 31 67.18 2.58 26.86
C THR A 31 67.03 3.77 27.80
N ALA A 32 67.41 4.97 27.34
CA ALA A 32 66.98 6.22 27.94
C ALA A 32 65.46 6.33 27.76
N ALA A 33 64.71 5.92 28.80
CA ALA A 33 63.29 6.13 29.03
C ALA A 33 62.50 6.59 27.79
N MET A 34 62.23 5.69 26.85
CA MET A 34 61.20 5.96 25.85
C MET A 34 59.90 6.13 26.64
N ALA A 35 59.40 7.36 26.70
CA ALA A 35 58.16 7.68 27.40
C ALA A 35 57.09 6.68 26.97
N ASN A 36 56.45 6.02 27.94
CA ASN A 36 55.35 5.12 27.66
C ASN A 36 54.23 5.95 27.04
N PHE A 37 53.47 5.39 26.10
CA PHE A 37 52.31 6.07 25.53
C PHE A 37 51.34 6.56 26.64
N TRP A 38 51.24 5.78 27.71
CA TRP A 38 50.44 6.10 28.89
C TRP A 38 50.97 7.27 29.74
N ASP A 39 52.25 7.64 29.57
CA ASP A 39 52.86 8.80 30.24
C ASP A 39 52.45 10.13 29.57
N LEU A 40 51.90 10.09 28.36
CA LEU A 40 51.39 11.27 27.67
C LEU A 40 50.10 11.79 28.33
N PRO A 41 49.89 13.11 28.47
CA PRO A 41 48.61 13.65 28.93
C PRO A 41 47.44 13.17 28.05
N ARG A 42 46.29 12.87 28.66
CA ARG A 42 45.09 12.41 27.94
C ARG A 42 44.71 13.26 26.72
N PRO A 43 44.76 14.62 26.74
CA PRO A 43 44.45 15.42 25.55
C PRO A 43 45.38 15.15 24.36
N VAL A 44 46.65 14.80 24.62
CA VAL A 44 47.62 14.42 23.58
C VAL A 44 47.29 13.03 23.03
N ARG A 45 46.93 12.07 23.90
CA ARG A 45 46.48 10.73 23.47
C ARG A 45 45.20 10.81 22.63
N ASP A 46 44.21 11.58 23.07
CA ASP A 46 42.98 11.85 22.32
C ASP A 46 43.27 12.46 20.94
N HIS A 47 44.24 13.36 20.84
CA HIS A 47 44.66 13.93 19.56
C HIS A 47 45.29 12.87 18.65
N ILE A 48 46.17 12.01 19.20
CA ILE A 48 46.75 10.88 18.47
C ILE A 48 45.65 9.92 18.00
N TYR A 49 44.70 9.57 18.87
CA TYR A 49 43.55 8.73 18.50
C TYR A 49 42.75 9.33 17.36
N ARG A 50 42.42 10.63 17.41
CA ARG A 50 41.69 11.30 16.32
C ARG A 50 42.44 11.25 14.99
N LEU A 51 43.75 11.52 15.00
CA LEU A 51 44.58 11.46 13.79
C LEU A 51 44.56 10.07 13.11
N HIS A 52 44.36 9.00 13.88
CA HIS A 52 44.37 7.62 13.35
C HIS A 52 42.97 7.05 13.08
N LEU A 53 41.98 7.45 13.87
CA LEU A 53 40.66 6.81 13.92
C LEU A 53 39.57 7.62 13.25
N VAL A 54 39.67 8.95 13.23
CA VAL A 54 38.65 9.80 12.62
C VAL A 54 38.97 9.97 11.13
N ARG A 55 37.96 9.74 10.30
CA ARG A 55 38.02 9.88 8.84
C ARG A 55 37.09 11.00 8.41
N GLU A 56 37.55 11.79 7.45
CA GLU A 56 36.71 12.80 6.79
C GLU A 56 35.64 12.14 5.92
N ASP A 57 35.99 11.01 5.30
CA ASP A 57 35.09 10.20 4.48
C ASP A 57 34.19 9.30 5.34
N LYS A 58 33.02 8.97 4.79
CA LYS A 58 32.07 8.05 5.40
C LYS A 58 32.65 6.64 5.44
N ILE A 59 32.67 6.03 6.63
CA ILE A 59 33.20 4.68 6.82
C ILE A 59 32.16 3.65 6.39
N ASN A 60 32.41 2.97 5.28
CA ASN A 60 31.63 1.79 4.88
C ASN A 60 32.18 0.51 5.54
N LYS A 61 31.48 -0.62 5.36
CA LYS A 61 31.91 -1.91 5.93
C LYS A 61 33.31 -2.32 5.48
N ALA A 62 33.65 -2.14 4.20
CA ALA A 62 34.95 -2.55 3.67
C ALA A 62 36.09 -1.70 4.27
N GLU A 63 35.86 -0.41 4.48
CA GLU A 63 36.79 0.47 5.18
C GLU A 63 36.91 0.14 6.66
N HIS A 64 35.78 -0.13 7.33
CA HIS A 64 35.81 -0.61 8.71
C HIS A 64 36.62 -1.91 8.83
N ASP A 65 36.41 -2.87 7.92
CA ASP A 65 37.16 -4.13 7.89
C ASP A 65 38.67 -3.90 7.65
N LYS A 66 39.05 -2.89 6.86
CA LYS A 66 40.47 -2.49 6.68
C LYS A 66 41.06 -1.91 7.96
N ILE A 67 40.32 -1.05 8.66
CA ILE A 67 40.74 -0.39 9.91
C ILE A 67 40.83 -1.39 11.07
N ALA A 68 39.86 -2.30 11.16
CA ALA A 68 39.83 -3.34 12.18
C ALA A 68 40.96 -4.37 12.02
N THR A 69 41.65 -4.39 10.87
CA THR A 69 42.69 -5.35 10.45
C THR A 69 42.29 -6.82 10.54
N HIS A 70 42.55 -7.57 9.48
CA HIS A 70 42.12 -8.96 9.32
C HIS A 70 43.02 -9.95 10.08
N TYR A 71 43.34 -9.70 11.35
CA TYR A 71 44.20 -10.56 12.16
C TYR A 71 43.41 -11.50 13.07
N SER A 72 42.53 -12.34 12.50
CA SER A 72 42.23 -13.64 13.11
C SER A 72 41.52 -14.59 12.14
N TYR A 73 42.31 -15.50 11.56
CA TYR A 73 41.82 -16.85 11.23
C TYR A 73 41.50 -17.66 12.52
N HIS A 74 41.80 -17.10 13.70
CA HIS A 74 41.57 -17.73 14.98
C HIS A 74 40.18 -17.39 15.54
N ARG A 75 39.43 -18.47 15.75
CA ARG A 75 38.01 -18.61 16.14
C ARG A 75 37.45 -17.77 17.28
N ASP A 76 38.22 -16.94 17.96
CA ASP A 76 37.65 -16.10 19.01
C ASP A 76 37.04 -14.85 18.37
N ARG A 77 35.73 -14.90 18.09
CA ARG A 77 34.91 -13.83 17.51
C ARG A 77 34.82 -12.58 18.41
N ARG A 78 35.83 -12.31 19.22
CA ARG A 78 35.92 -11.12 20.05
C ARG A 78 36.13 -9.94 19.12
N THR A 79 34.99 -9.35 18.76
CA THR A 79 34.76 -7.94 18.42
C THR A 79 35.71 -7.34 17.39
N ARG A 80 35.22 -7.15 16.16
CA ARG A 80 35.93 -6.39 15.13
C ARG A 80 35.97 -4.91 15.54
N ALA A 81 37.02 -4.54 16.25
CA ALA A 81 37.34 -3.17 16.62
C ALA A 81 38.62 -2.73 15.89
N PRO A 82 38.87 -1.41 15.71
CA PRO A 82 40.15 -0.91 15.24
C PRO A 82 41.33 -1.55 15.98
N SER A 83 42.43 -1.82 15.28
CA SER A 83 43.59 -2.52 15.87
C SER A 83 44.10 -1.88 17.17
N ILE A 84 44.04 -0.55 17.28
CA ILE A 84 44.46 0.20 18.47
C ILE A 84 43.60 -0.10 19.71
N CYS A 85 42.31 -0.39 19.54
CA CYS A 85 41.42 -0.84 20.61
C CYS A 85 41.84 -2.22 21.13
N GLY A 86 42.51 -3.03 20.31
CA GLY A 86 42.99 -4.36 20.69
C GLY A 86 44.33 -4.36 21.44
N VAL A 87 44.99 -3.21 21.61
CA VAL A 87 46.32 -3.12 22.23
C VAL A 87 46.25 -3.31 23.75
N SER A 88 45.23 -2.76 24.41
CA SER A 88 44.99 -2.84 25.86
C SER A 88 43.57 -2.38 26.20
N GLU A 89 43.04 -2.77 27.36
CA GLU A 89 41.71 -2.34 27.83
C GLU A 89 41.60 -0.81 27.96
N ASP A 90 42.61 -0.16 28.54
CA ASP A 90 42.67 1.31 28.64
C ASP A 90 42.60 2.00 27.26
N ALA A 91 43.24 1.40 26.25
CA ALA A 91 43.20 1.91 24.88
C ALA A 91 41.82 1.72 24.25
N ASP A 92 41.14 0.61 24.51
CA ASP A 92 39.76 0.44 24.07
C ASP A 92 38.83 1.49 24.69
N GLU A 93 38.95 1.72 26.00
CA GLU A 93 38.15 2.69 26.74
C GLU A 93 38.34 4.14 26.24
N GLU A 94 39.57 4.53 25.90
CA GLU A 94 39.86 5.87 25.38
C GLU A 94 39.59 6.00 23.86
N ALA A 95 39.94 5.00 23.07
CA ALA A 95 39.91 5.07 21.60
C ALA A 95 38.53 4.75 20.99
N ALA A 96 37.79 3.78 21.56
CA ALA A 96 36.50 3.37 20.99
C ALA A 96 35.47 4.50 20.96
N PRO A 97 35.31 5.35 22.00
CA PRO A 97 34.43 6.51 21.93
C PRO A 97 34.79 7.44 20.77
N ILE A 98 36.07 7.72 20.55
CA ILE A 98 36.51 8.59 19.45
C ILE A 98 36.16 7.96 18.10
N TYR A 99 36.50 6.68 17.88
CA TYR A 99 36.23 6.01 16.61
C TYR A 99 34.73 5.90 16.30
N TYR A 100 33.92 5.40 17.23
CA TYR A 100 32.51 5.14 16.94
C TYR A 100 31.64 6.40 17.01
N SER A 101 32.01 7.41 17.80
CA SER A 101 31.17 8.59 17.97
C SER A 101 31.47 9.75 17.01
N GLU A 102 32.73 9.93 16.59
CA GLU A 102 33.12 11.05 15.73
C GLU A 102 33.04 10.70 14.22
N ASN A 103 32.95 9.42 13.86
CA ASN A 103 32.84 8.99 12.46
C ASN A 103 31.38 8.85 11.97
N HIS A 104 31.19 9.04 10.66
CA HIS A 104 29.94 8.76 9.97
C HIS A 104 30.01 7.39 9.29
N PHE A 105 29.20 6.43 9.76
CA PHE A 105 29.11 5.11 9.14
C PHE A 105 28.06 5.06 8.02
N GLU A 106 28.39 4.51 6.85
CA GLU A 106 27.49 4.40 5.70
C GLU A 106 27.39 2.95 5.19
N PHE A 107 26.17 2.42 5.10
CA PHE A 107 25.90 1.07 4.60
C PHE A 107 24.91 1.10 3.45
N LYS A 108 25.39 0.76 2.25
CA LYS A 108 24.58 0.72 1.03
C LYS A 108 23.75 -0.57 0.92
N ARG A 109 22.74 -0.56 0.03
CA ARG A 109 21.74 -1.64 -0.12
C ARG A 109 22.34 -3.01 -0.46
N TYR A 110 23.50 -3.04 -1.12
CA TYR A 110 24.07 -4.25 -1.69
C TYR A 110 25.48 -4.54 -1.18
N SER A 111 25.61 -5.69 -0.52
CA SER A 111 26.88 -6.37 -0.30
C SER A 111 26.90 -7.63 -1.15
N SER A 112 27.93 -7.79 -1.97
CA SER A 112 27.99 -8.80 -3.02
C SER A 112 28.17 -10.23 -2.53
N VAL A 113 28.42 -10.47 -1.23
CA VAL A 113 29.07 -11.74 -0.82
C VAL A 113 28.19 -12.66 0.04
N TRP A 114 27.22 -12.19 0.84
CA TRP A 114 26.60 -13.06 1.87
C TRP A 114 25.09 -12.94 2.11
N TYR A 115 24.32 -12.35 1.18
CA TYR A 115 22.86 -12.14 1.30
C TYR A 115 22.40 -11.29 2.50
N LEU A 116 23.23 -11.04 3.51
CA LEU A 116 22.92 -10.18 4.65
C LEU A 116 23.30 -8.71 4.35
N PRO A 117 22.51 -7.73 4.81
CA PRO A 117 22.88 -6.32 4.75
C PRO A 117 24.20 -6.07 5.48
N ASP A 118 25.07 -5.24 4.90
CA ASP A 118 26.38 -4.91 5.50
C ASP A 118 26.26 -4.36 6.92
N ILE A 119 25.22 -3.57 7.18
CA ILE A 119 24.93 -3.03 8.51
C ILE A 119 24.66 -4.14 9.54
N ALA A 120 23.94 -5.20 9.16
CA ALA A 120 23.65 -6.30 10.08
C ALA A 120 24.93 -7.10 10.38
N VAL A 121 25.79 -7.30 9.38
CA VAL A 121 27.09 -7.96 9.57
C VAL A 121 28.03 -7.11 10.43
N PHE A 122 28.06 -5.79 10.20
CA PHE A 122 28.84 -4.84 10.98
C PHE A 122 28.38 -4.82 12.45
N LEU A 123 27.08 -4.62 12.71
CA LEU A 123 26.56 -4.54 14.08
C LEU A 123 26.65 -5.88 14.82
N SER A 124 26.52 -7.01 14.13
CA SER A 124 26.70 -8.33 14.75
C SER A 124 28.16 -8.70 15.04
N SER A 125 29.12 -8.02 14.42
CA SER A 125 30.56 -8.20 14.67
C SER A 125 31.16 -7.12 15.56
N THR A 126 30.41 -6.05 15.83
CA THR A 126 30.76 -4.97 16.76
C THR A 126 30.26 -5.33 18.16
N SER A 127 31.05 -5.04 19.20
CA SER A 127 30.62 -5.28 20.58
C SER A 127 29.39 -4.43 20.93
N THR A 128 28.56 -4.89 21.86
CA THR A 128 27.38 -4.10 22.29
C THR A 128 27.78 -2.79 22.97
N SER A 129 28.93 -2.74 23.66
CA SER A 129 29.47 -1.53 24.27
C SER A 129 29.91 -0.53 23.19
N HIS A 130 30.59 -0.99 22.14
CA HIS A 130 31.03 -0.16 21.03
C HIS A 130 29.87 0.33 20.15
N ALA A 131 28.89 -0.54 19.86
CA ALA A 131 27.72 -0.16 19.07
C ALA A 131 26.94 1.00 19.73
N ARG A 132 26.86 1.03 21.06
CA ARG A 132 26.25 2.14 21.83
C ARG A 132 26.97 3.47 21.68
N LEU A 133 28.19 3.52 21.13
CA LEU A 133 28.94 4.75 20.94
C LEU A 133 28.64 5.41 19.58
N ILE A 134 27.98 4.71 18.66
CA ILE A 134 27.66 5.20 17.31
C ILE A 134 26.68 6.37 17.37
N ARG A 135 27.06 7.50 16.75
CA ARG A 135 26.25 8.73 16.71
C ARG A 135 25.63 9.03 15.36
N THR A 136 26.35 8.78 14.27
CA THR A 136 25.91 9.13 12.92
C THR A 136 25.92 7.90 12.02
N LEU A 137 24.75 7.58 11.45
CA LEU A 137 24.55 6.39 10.62
C LEU A 137 23.76 6.73 9.36
N SER A 138 24.27 6.30 8.21
CA SER A 138 23.56 6.23 6.94
C SER A 138 23.31 4.79 6.55
N VAL A 139 22.06 4.46 6.20
CA VAL A 139 21.68 3.12 5.75
C VAL A 139 20.70 3.19 4.59
N ASP A 140 21.01 2.52 3.48
CA ASP A 140 20.02 2.31 2.42
C ASP A 140 19.05 1.20 2.81
N TRP A 141 17.78 1.38 2.49
CA TRP A 141 16.69 0.45 2.82
C TRP A 141 16.94 -0.95 2.22
N PRO A 142 17.20 -1.99 3.04
CA PRO A 142 17.49 -3.32 2.52
C PRO A 142 16.18 -4.04 2.19
N ASP A 143 15.76 -4.06 0.93
CA ASP A 143 14.45 -4.56 0.48
C ASP A 143 13.92 -5.82 1.21
N ARG A 144 14.67 -6.93 1.21
CA ARG A 144 14.25 -8.21 1.82
C ARG A 144 14.57 -8.35 3.31
N TYR A 145 15.57 -7.62 3.81
CA TYR A 145 16.12 -7.79 5.16
C TYR A 145 16.05 -6.50 6.00
N ALA A 146 15.25 -5.53 5.55
CA ALA A 146 15.11 -4.24 6.21
C ALA A 146 14.67 -4.39 7.65
N ARG A 147 13.79 -5.36 7.92
CA ARG A 147 13.30 -5.61 9.27
C ARG A 147 14.46 -5.98 10.20
N GLU A 148 15.25 -6.97 9.84
CA GLU A 148 16.36 -7.46 10.65
C GLU A 148 17.44 -6.38 10.79
N ALA A 149 17.77 -5.67 9.70
CA ALA A 149 18.72 -4.57 9.75
C ALA A 149 18.29 -3.45 10.71
N PHE A 150 17.05 -2.98 10.61
CA PHE A 150 16.56 -1.92 11.49
C PHE A 150 16.38 -2.36 12.95
N LEU A 151 16.11 -3.65 13.20
CA LEU A 151 16.14 -4.20 14.56
C LEU A 151 17.54 -4.16 15.18
N GLU A 152 18.59 -4.32 14.37
CA GLU A 152 19.97 -4.12 14.85
C GLU A 152 20.26 -2.63 15.09
N VAL A 153 19.79 -1.74 14.21
CA VAL A 153 19.90 -0.27 14.41
C VAL A 153 19.16 0.20 15.66
N ALA A 154 18.03 -0.42 16.01
CA ALA A 154 17.28 -0.10 17.22
C ALA A 154 18.06 -0.38 18.52
N LYS A 155 19.18 -1.12 18.46
CA LYS A 155 20.08 -1.34 19.61
C LYS A 155 21.04 -0.16 19.86
N LEU A 156 21.10 0.81 18.94
CA LEU A 156 21.97 1.99 19.04
C LEU A 156 21.34 3.04 19.97
N GLU A 157 21.54 2.90 21.27
CA GLU A 157 20.91 3.73 22.31
C GLU A 157 21.26 5.23 22.25
N ARG A 158 22.36 5.58 21.59
CA ARG A 158 22.93 6.94 21.59
C ARG A 158 23.00 7.56 20.20
N LEU A 159 22.25 7.01 19.25
CA LEU A 159 22.22 7.49 17.88
C LEU A 159 21.65 8.92 17.83
N GLU A 160 22.42 9.85 17.28
CA GLU A 160 22.06 11.27 17.19
C GLU A 160 21.47 11.61 15.82
N LYS A 161 22.06 11.03 14.77
CA LYS A 161 21.69 11.27 13.37
C LYS A 161 21.53 9.96 12.61
N LEU A 162 20.33 9.73 12.06
CA LEU A 162 20.00 8.60 11.20
C LEU A 162 19.54 9.07 9.83
N LEU A 163 20.29 8.71 8.78
CA LEU A 163 19.95 8.97 7.39
C LEU A 163 19.52 7.65 6.74
N VAL A 164 18.28 7.57 6.24
CA VAL A 164 17.76 6.34 5.63
C VAL A 164 17.53 6.55 4.14
N GLY A 165 18.34 5.90 3.30
CA GLY A 165 18.16 5.91 1.85
C GLY A 165 16.93 5.09 1.45
N VAL A 166 15.91 5.70 0.84
CA VAL A 166 14.65 5.02 0.51
C VAL A 166 14.23 5.17 -0.94
N ASP A 167 13.54 4.14 -1.44
CA ASP A 167 12.77 4.17 -2.69
C ASP A 167 11.28 4.01 -2.34
N GLU A 168 10.65 5.09 -1.86
CA GLU A 168 9.27 5.03 -1.37
C GLU A 168 8.29 4.70 -2.50
N ALA A 169 8.55 5.20 -3.72
CA ALA A 169 7.77 4.84 -4.91
C ALA A 169 7.88 3.34 -5.23
N GLY A 170 9.08 2.77 -5.16
CA GLY A 170 9.32 1.33 -5.31
C GLY A 170 8.64 0.50 -4.22
N MET A 171 8.60 0.98 -2.97
CA MET A 171 7.87 0.34 -1.87
C MET A 171 6.36 0.28 -2.14
N VAL A 172 5.76 1.38 -2.60
CA VAL A 172 4.34 1.41 -2.99
C VAL A 172 4.09 0.43 -4.14
N GLN A 173 4.93 0.47 -5.18
CA GLN A 173 4.78 -0.38 -6.36
C GLN A 173 4.91 -1.87 -6.02
N SER A 174 5.88 -2.25 -5.17
CA SER A 174 6.12 -3.64 -4.78
C SER A 174 4.94 -4.21 -3.99
N MET A 175 4.32 -3.38 -3.14
CA MET A 175 3.15 -3.76 -2.35
C MET A 175 1.87 -3.80 -3.19
N ALA A 176 1.74 -2.94 -4.20
CA ALA A 176 0.64 -2.96 -5.16
C ALA A 176 0.68 -4.21 -6.05
N LYS A 177 1.86 -4.56 -6.59
CA LYS A 177 2.06 -5.74 -7.47
C LYS A 177 1.59 -7.06 -6.83
N ARG A 178 1.62 -7.18 -5.49
CA ARG A 178 1.18 -8.38 -4.77
C ARG A 178 -0.35 -8.56 -4.72
N ARG A 179 -1.14 -7.57 -5.12
CA ARG A 179 -2.60 -7.52 -4.87
C ARG A 179 -3.48 -7.41 -6.10
N HIS A 180 -2.97 -7.77 -7.28
CA HIS A 180 -3.60 -7.75 -8.62
C HIS A 180 -2.99 -6.66 -9.53
N TYR A 181 -2.71 -7.03 -10.78
CA TYR A 181 -2.27 -6.17 -11.88
C TYR A 181 -3.39 -5.16 -12.21
N GLN A 182 -3.52 -4.10 -11.43
CA GLN A 182 -4.26 -2.93 -11.85
C GLN A 182 -3.27 -1.90 -12.41
N HIS A 183 -3.63 -1.32 -13.54
CA HIS A 183 -2.94 -0.20 -14.17
C HIS A 183 -3.07 1.03 -13.26
N TRP A 184 -2.11 1.23 -12.35
CA TRP A 184 -2.07 2.42 -11.50
C TRP A 184 -1.23 3.52 -12.17
N TYR A 185 -1.90 4.57 -12.63
CA TYR A 185 -1.29 5.79 -13.17
C TYR A 185 -1.20 6.88 -12.08
N GLN A 186 0.03 7.36 -11.86
CA GLN A 186 0.44 8.78 -11.80
C GLN A 186 -0.43 9.81 -11.05
N SER A 187 -1.08 9.48 -9.93
CA SER A 187 -1.55 10.55 -9.02
C SER A 187 -0.36 11.19 -8.31
N LEU A 188 -0.22 12.51 -8.40
CA LEU A 188 0.85 13.32 -7.80
C LEU A 188 0.86 13.33 -6.25
N GLY A 189 -0.04 12.61 -5.60
CA GLY A 189 -0.06 12.41 -4.15
C GLY A 189 -0.30 10.94 -3.80
N ALA A 190 0.32 10.50 -2.71
CA ALA A 190 0.12 9.16 -2.17
C ALA A 190 -1.31 9.04 -1.62
N SER A 191 -2.18 8.27 -2.28
CA SER A 191 -3.54 8.01 -1.80
C SER A 191 -3.50 7.32 -0.42
N PRO A 192 -4.57 7.42 0.40
CA PRO A 192 -4.63 6.70 1.68
C PRO A 192 -4.34 5.20 1.55
N GLN A 193 -4.73 4.58 0.43
CA GLN A 193 -4.43 3.18 0.14
C GLN A 193 -2.95 2.94 -0.16
N GLN A 194 -2.28 3.88 -0.82
CA GLN A 194 -0.82 3.82 -1.06
C GLN A 194 -0.05 4.02 0.26
N GLN A 195 -0.49 4.93 1.14
CA GLN A 195 0.10 5.09 2.46
C GLN A 195 -0.02 3.81 3.30
N LEU A 196 -1.20 3.17 3.30
CA LEU A 196 -1.40 1.86 3.91
C LEU A 196 -0.51 0.76 3.31
N ALA A 197 -0.12 0.88 2.03
CA ALA A 197 0.80 -0.05 1.39
C ALA A 197 2.23 0.13 1.92
N VAL A 198 2.71 1.38 2.07
CA VAL A 198 4.02 1.70 2.68
C VAL A 198 4.08 1.20 4.12
N GLN A 199 3.03 1.43 4.92
CA GLN A 199 2.94 0.94 6.30
C GLN A 199 3.09 -0.59 6.40
N ARG A 200 2.67 -1.32 5.37
CA ARG A 200 2.73 -2.79 5.29
C ARG A 200 4.06 -3.32 4.77
N HIS A 201 5.00 -2.46 4.38
CA HIS A 201 6.30 -2.89 3.89
C HIS A 201 7.06 -3.68 4.99
N PRO A 202 7.71 -4.82 4.71
CA PRO A 202 8.33 -5.67 5.74
C PRO A 202 9.30 -4.93 6.67
N GLY A 203 10.08 -3.99 6.12
CA GLY A 203 11.04 -3.18 6.87
C GLY A 203 10.43 -2.20 7.87
N MET A 204 9.14 -1.83 7.71
CA MET A 204 8.51 -0.78 8.52
C MET A 204 8.44 -1.14 10.00
N THR A 205 8.22 -2.42 10.31
CA THR A 205 8.21 -2.90 11.70
C THR A 205 9.56 -2.80 12.40
N GLY A 206 10.66 -3.03 11.67
CA GLY A 206 12.00 -2.85 12.22
C GLY A 206 12.35 -1.37 12.38
N LEU A 207 11.99 -0.55 11.38
CA LEU A 207 12.23 0.89 11.41
C LEU A 207 11.50 1.54 12.58
N LEU A 208 10.22 1.24 12.79
CA LEU A 208 9.43 1.78 13.91
C LEU A 208 9.86 1.26 15.29
N ALA A 209 10.77 0.28 15.36
CA ALA A 209 11.39 -0.11 16.62
C ALA A 209 12.52 0.85 17.02
N ILE A 210 13.03 1.67 16.09
CA ILE A 210 13.98 2.75 16.37
C ILE A 210 13.19 3.91 16.96
N THR A 211 13.60 4.40 18.13
CA THR A 211 12.91 5.50 18.81
C THR A 211 13.91 6.41 19.49
N GLY A 212 13.57 7.70 19.59
CA GLY A 212 14.36 8.68 20.34
C GLY A 212 15.61 9.17 19.61
N VAL A 213 15.65 9.09 18.28
CA VAL A 213 16.76 9.62 17.48
C VAL A 213 16.50 11.11 17.23
N PRO A 214 17.35 12.04 17.71
CA PRO A 214 17.14 13.48 17.59
C PRO A 214 16.98 13.99 16.15
N HIS A 215 17.65 13.37 15.18
CA HIS A 215 17.58 13.76 13.79
C HIS A 215 17.42 12.54 12.88
N VAL A 216 16.29 12.46 12.19
CA VAL A 216 16.02 11.42 11.20
C VAL A 216 15.66 12.08 9.88
N GLU A 217 16.35 11.66 8.82
CA GLU A 217 16.11 12.16 7.47
C GLU A 217 16.05 10.98 6.50
N PHE A 218 15.02 10.98 5.64
CA PHE A 218 14.93 10.05 4.52
C PHE A 218 15.64 10.69 3.33
N VAL A 219 16.63 10.02 2.78
CA VAL A 219 17.47 10.55 1.70
C VAL A 219 17.30 9.71 0.42
N LYS A 220 17.75 10.26 -0.70
CA LYS A 220 17.77 9.54 -1.97
C LYS A 220 18.78 8.38 -1.94
N THR A 221 18.41 7.25 -2.54
CA THR A 221 19.32 6.12 -2.73
C THR A 221 20.22 6.34 -3.94
N HIS A 222 21.47 5.91 -3.81
CA HIS A 222 22.44 5.96 -4.90
C HIS A 222 22.56 4.58 -5.54
N GLY A 223 22.53 4.54 -6.88
CA GLY A 223 22.79 3.32 -7.64
C GLY A 223 24.26 2.90 -7.58
N TYR A 224 24.59 1.77 -8.23
CA TYR A 224 25.98 1.31 -8.35
C TYR A 224 26.89 2.33 -9.07
N SER A 225 26.33 3.10 -9.99
CA SER A 225 27.01 4.19 -10.71
C SER A 225 27.21 5.44 -9.86
N GLY A 226 26.63 5.50 -8.64
CA GLY A 226 26.57 6.71 -7.83
C GLY A 226 25.45 7.67 -8.25
N GLU A 227 24.66 7.34 -9.28
CA GLU A 227 23.52 8.17 -9.70
C GLU A 227 22.39 8.08 -8.68
N GLU A 228 21.70 9.21 -8.45
CA GLU A 228 20.48 9.23 -7.64
C GLU A 228 19.37 8.46 -8.37
N THR A 229 18.89 7.37 -7.77
CA THR A 229 17.95 6.44 -8.44
C THR A 229 16.53 6.58 -7.91
N ALA A 230 16.37 6.82 -6.61
CA ALA A 230 15.08 6.90 -5.95
C ALA A 230 15.18 7.71 -4.66
N GLY A 231 14.04 8.10 -4.08
CA GLY A 231 13.99 8.92 -2.86
C GLY A 231 12.66 8.84 -2.11
N PRO A 232 12.54 9.61 -1.01
CA PRO A 232 11.25 9.83 -0.36
C PRO A 232 10.30 10.59 -1.29
N ILE A 233 9.00 10.35 -1.12
CA ILE A 233 7.97 11.18 -1.75
C ILE A 233 7.78 12.39 -0.82
N ALA A 234 7.90 13.60 -1.35
CA ALA A 234 7.69 14.82 -0.57
C ALA A 234 6.28 14.86 0.02
N GLY A 235 6.17 14.98 1.35
CA GLY A 235 4.89 14.86 2.08
C GLY A 235 4.33 13.44 2.12
N GLY A 236 5.16 12.44 1.80
CA GLY A 236 4.83 11.02 1.82
C GLY A 236 4.65 10.47 3.23
N TYR A 237 4.33 9.17 3.33
CA TYR A 237 4.04 8.51 4.61
C TYR A 237 5.28 8.47 5.51
N LEU A 238 6.47 8.30 4.91
CA LEU A 238 7.72 8.27 5.66
C LEU A 238 7.99 9.60 6.38
N GLU A 239 7.88 10.71 5.66
CA GLU A 239 8.13 12.05 6.23
C GLU A 239 7.05 12.47 7.24
N THR A 240 5.78 12.22 6.92
CA THR A 240 4.65 12.75 7.70
C THR A 240 4.32 11.91 8.94
N GLU A 241 4.36 10.58 8.83
CA GLU A 241 3.89 9.67 9.88
C GLU A 241 5.02 8.93 10.59
N VAL A 242 6.12 8.65 9.90
CA VAL A 242 7.22 7.83 10.44
C VAL A 242 8.27 8.70 11.11
N VAL A 243 8.77 9.78 10.47
CA VAL A 243 9.78 10.67 11.09
C VAL A 243 9.36 11.13 12.50
N PRO A 244 8.13 11.62 12.74
CA PRO A 244 7.74 12.05 14.08
C PRO A 244 7.77 10.92 15.11
N LYS A 245 7.50 9.67 14.73
CA LYS A 245 7.53 8.50 15.63
C LYS A 245 8.97 8.09 15.97
N LEU A 246 9.90 8.21 15.02
CA LEU A 246 11.32 7.93 15.24
C LEU A 246 11.98 9.01 16.10
N MET A 247 11.61 10.28 15.86
CA MET A 247 12.10 11.44 16.59
C MET A 247 11.39 11.68 17.93
N ALA A 248 10.21 11.11 18.15
CA ALA A 248 9.47 11.26 19.40
C ALA A 248 10.34 10.79 20.56
N HIS A 249 10.82 11.76 21.34
CA HIS A 249 11.43 11.49 22.63
C HIS A 249 10.45 10.69 23.48
N ILE A 250 10.99 9.66 24.17
CA ILE A 250 10.32 8.82 25.17
C ILE A 250 9.15 9.58 25.78
N ALA A 251 7.93 9.18 25.43
CA ALA A 251 6.71 9.93 25.71
C ALA A 251 6.68 10.45 27.16
N PRO A 252 6.16 11.67 27.39
CA PRO A 252 6.05 12.23 28.74
C PRO A 252 5.32 11.26 29.66
N LYS A 253 5.88 11.07 30.88
CA LYS A 253 5.36 10.17 31.93
C LYS A 253 3.82 10.23 32.03
N PRO A 254 3.15 9.08 32.22
CA PRO A 254 1.69 8.98 32.13
C PRO A 254 1.00 9.95 33.10
N ARG A 255 0.19 10.86 32.57
CA ARG A 255 -0.65 11.77 33.36
C ARG A 255 -1.70 10.97 34.15
N LYS A 256 -1.95 11.38 35.41
CA LYS A 256 -2.92 10.77 36.32
C LYS A 256 -4.31 10.69 35.65
N LYS A 257 -4.90 9.50 35.62
CA LYS A 257 -6.17 9.20 34.93
C LYS A 257 -7.33 9.94 35.62
N LYS A 258 -7.94 10.91 34.93
CA LYS A 258 -9.29 11.40 35.25
C LYS A 258 -10.29 10.23 35.07
N GLY A 259 -11.39 10.25 35.82
CA GLY A 259 -12.40 9.18 35.82
C GLY A 259 -12.83 8.74 34.41
N LYS A 260 -13.17 7.47 34.24
CA LYS A 260 -13.55 6.90 32.94
C LYS A 260 -14.92 7.43 32.54
N PHE A 261 -14.99 8.11 31.40
CA PHE A 261 -16.23 8.50 30.74
C PHE A 261 -16.97 7.25 30.21
N ARG A 262 -18.28 7.14 30.46
CA ARG A 262 -19.12 6.05 29.93
C ARG A 262 -19.84 6.54 28.67
N PHE A 263 -19.66 5.82 27.57
CA PHE A 263 -20.23 6.21 26.28
C PHE A 263 -21.77 6.24 26.26
N LEU A 264 -22.42 5.34 27.02
CA LEU A 264 -23.90 5.27 27.09
C LEU A 264 -24.52 6.42 27.91
N ASP A 265 -23.72 7.18 28.66
CA ASP A 265 -24.22 8.37 29.36
C ASP A 265 -24.44 9.55 28.38
N LEU A 266 -24.04 9.39 27.11
CA LEU A 266 -24.37 10.34 26.05
C LEU A 266 -25.86 10.21 25.63
N PRO A 267 -26.53 11.33 25.34
CA PRO A 267 -27.82 11.34 24.66
C PRO A 267 -27.79 10.55 23.34
N PRO A 268 -28.88 9.85 22.98
CA PRO A 268 -28.96 9.05 21.76
C PRO A 268 -28.58 9.81 20.48
N GLU A 269 -28.87 11.11 20.42
CA GLU A 269 -28.54 11.96 19.27
C GLU A 269 -27.03 12.08 19.09
N LEU A 270 -26.28 12.26 20.18
CA LEU A 270 -24.83 12.31 20.16
C LEU A 270 -24.22 10.94 19.86
N ARG A 271 -24.81 9.85 20.38
CA ARG A 271 -24.40 8.48 20.04
C ARG A 271 -24.57 8.22 18.55
N ASN A 272 -25.74 8.54 17.98
CA ASN A 272 -26.03 8.43 16.55
C ASN A 272 -25.08 9.27 15.69
N ARG A 273 -24.69 10.47 16.15
CA ARG A 273 -23.68 11.27 15.46
C ARG A 273 -22.31 10.59 15.46
N VAL A 274 -21.88 10.01 16.58
CA VAL A 274 -20.63 9.24 16.66
C VAL A 274 -20.69 8.00 15.75
N TYR A 275 -21.81 7.26 15.77
CA TYR A 275 -22.01 6.11 14.90
C TYR A 275 -21.98 6.48 13.43
N SER A 276 -22.60 7.60 13.05
CA SER A 276 -22.61 8.08 11.66
C SER A 276 -21.20 8.39 11.18
N LEU A 277 -20.36 9.00 12.03
CA LEU A 277 -18.95 9.28 11.70
C LEU A 277 -18.12 8.00 11.60
N LEU A 278 -18.42 6.98 12.41
CA LEU A 278 -17.68 5.73 12.44
C LEU A 278 -18.09 4.74 11.33
N LEU A 279 -19.37 4.65 11.03
CA LEU A 279 -19.97 3.61 10.19
C LEU A 279 -20.25 4.05 8.76
N ARG A 280 -20.25 5.36 8.48
CA ARG A 280 -20.36 5.87 7.11
C ARG A 280 -18.97 5.87 6.48
N MET A 281 -18.78 5.00 5.50
CA MET A 281 -17.52 4.87 4.78
C MET A 281 -17.51 5.80 3.58
N GLU A 282 -16.35 6.41 3.30
CA GLU A 282 -16.13 7.14 2.06
C GLU A 282 -15.92 6.12 0.92
N GLY A 283 -16.97 5.93 0.12
CA GLY A 283 -16.96 5.04 -1.04
C GLY A 283 -17.67 3.70 -0.84
N PRO A 284 -17.70 2.86 -1.87
CA PRO A 284 -18.41 1.59 -1.83
C PRO A 284 -17.75 0.59 -0.88
N VAL A 285 -18.59 -0.13 -0.14
CA VAL A 285 -18.21 -1.23 0.74
C VAL A 285 -18.23 -2.52 -0.05
N HIS A 286 -17.14 -3.29 0.01
CA HIS A 286 -17.03 -4.60 -0.61
C HIS A 286 -17.13 -5.72 0.43
N PRO A 287 -18.27 -6.42 0.53
CA PRO A 287 -18.37 -7.59 1.40
C PRO A 287 -17.37 -8.66 0.96
N SER A 288 -16.43 -9.01 1.82
CA SER A 288 -15.45 -10.05 1.57
C SER A 288 -15.34 -10.97 2.77
N PRO A 289 -15.20 -12.30 2.56
CA PRO A 289 -14.88 -13.22 3.65
C PRO A 289 -13.45 -13.04 4.16
N LYS A 290 -12.60 -12.29 3.42
CA LYS A 290 -11.25 -11.95 3.87
C LYS A 290 -11.35 -10.97 5.05
N PRO A 291 -10.43 -11.04 6.03
CA PRO A 291 -10.40 -10.09 7.13
C PRO A 291 -10.39 -8.65 6.57
N PRO A 292 -11.10 -7.71 7.22
CA PRO A 292 -11.32 -6.38 6.67
C PRO A 292 -10.00 -5.73 6.26
N SER A 293 -9.97 -5.15 5.06
CA SER A 293 -8.76 -4.53 4.48
C SER A 293 -8.26 -3.33 5.27
N SER A 294 -9.09 -2.75 6.15
CA SER A 294 -8.73 -1.73 7.13
C SER A 294 -7.85 -2.25 8.28
N THR A 295 -7.58 -3.56 8.33
CA THR A 295 -6.79 -4.15 9.41
C THR A 295 -5.31 -4.26 9.01
N GLY A 296 -4.45 -3.65 9.81
CA GLY A 296 -3.03 -4.01 9.87
C GLY A 296 -2.93 -5.40 10.48
N ARG A 297 -2.45 -6.40 9.73
CA ARG A 297 -2.54 -7.83 10.07
C ARG A 297 -1.75 -8.29 11.31
N LYS A 298 -1.17 -7.41 12.13
CA LYS A 298 -0.15 -7.82 13.13
C LYS A 298 -0.10 -7.07 14.48
N GLU A 299 -1.12 -6.34 14.88
CA GLU A 299 -1.24 -6.00 16.30
C GLU A 299 -1.97 -7.12 17.05
N LYS A 300 -1.42 -7.54 18.20
CA LYS A 300 -2.03 -8.55 19.11
C LYS A 300 -3.31 -8.03 19.79
N THR A 301 -3.64 -6.76 19.59
CA THR A 301 -4.94 -6.15 19.85
C THR A 301 -5.79 -6.34 18.61
N GLY A 302 -6.88 -7.11 18.73
CA GLY A 302 -7.67 -7.58 17.58
C GLY A 302 -8.10 -6.49 16.60
N PRO A 303 -8.43 -6.86 15.35
CA PRO A 303 -8.79 -5.92 14.31
C PRO A 303 -9.98 -5.05 14.72
N CYS A 304 -9.76 -3.75 14.93
CA CYS A 304 -10.83 -2.78 15.15
C CYS A 304 -11.46 -2.41 13.80
N SER A 305 -12.18 -3.36 13.18
CA SER A 305 -13.13 -3.01 12.12
C SER A 305 -14.13 -1.99 12.69
N ALA A 306 -14.59 -1.02 11.89
CA ALA A 306 -15.69 -0.14 12.32
C ALA A 306 -16.91 -0.97 12.77
N LEU A 307 -17.12 -2.15 12.17
CA LEU A 307 -18.16 -3.12 12.54
C LEU A 307 -17.97 -3.77 13.91
N SER A 308 -16.80 -3.64 14.54
CA SER A 308 -16.60 -4.12 15.91
C SER A 308 -17.50 -3.42 16.92
N ILE A 309 -17.95 -2.19 16.61
CA ILE A 309 -18.93 -1.46 17.44
C ILE A 309 -20.25 -2.22 17.57
N LEU A 310 -20.66 -2.94 16.51
CA LEU A 310 -21.88 -3.76 16.48
C LEU A 310 -21.81 -4.94 17.46
N ALA A 311 -20.62 -5.33 17.90
CA ALA A 311 -20.41 -6.45 18.82
C ALA A 311 -20.25 -6.01 20.28
N VAL A 312 -20.33 -4.72 20.59
CA VAL A 312 -20.06 -4.20 21.95
C VAL A 312 -21.18 -4.55 22.92
N ASN A 313 -22.42 -4.20 22.60
CA ASN A 313 -23.61 -4.56 23.37
C ASN A 313 -24.87 -4.50 22.49
N ARG A 314 -26.01 -4.96 23.02
CA ARG A 314 -27.28 -5.04 22.29
C ARG A 314 -27.87 -3.67 21.92
N GLU A 315 -27.84 -2.70 22.84
CA GLU A 315 -28.37 -1.35 22.59
C GLU A 315 -27.61 -0.67 21.46
N VAL A 316 -26.28 -0.69 21.52
CA VAL A 316 -25.39 -0.18 20.46
C VAL A 316 -25.65 -0.91 19.16
N HIS A 317 -25.79 -2.24 19.17
CA HIS A 317 -26.10 -3.02 17.97
C HIS A 317 -27.40 -2.58 17.30
N ASP A 318 -28.48 -2.46 18.08
CA ASP A 318 -29.81 -2.07 17.59
C ASP A 318 -29.80 -0.63 17.03
N GLU A 319 -29.08 0.30 17.67
CA GLU A 319 -28.92 1.69 17.21
C GLU A 319 -28.08 1.81 15.93
N THR A 320 -27.01 0.99 15.81
CA THR A 320 -25.98 1.17 14.78
C THR A 320 -26.23 0.38 13.51
N VAL A 321 -26.90 -0.77 13.59
CA VAL A 321 -27.04 -1.68 12.45
C VAL A 321 -27.73 -1.01 11.27
N GLY A 322 -28.78 -0.24 11.53
CA GLY A 322 -29.51 0.51 10.50
C GLY A 322 -28.63 1.55 9.81
N ILE A 323 -27.85 2.30 10.57
CA ILE A 323 -26.94 3.35 10.06
C ILE A 323 -25.96 2.74 9.06
N PHE A 324 -25.35 1.60 9.38
CA PHE A 324 -24.38 0.96 8.48
C PHE A 324 -25.00 0.52 7.15
N TYR A 325 -26.13 -0.19 7.16
CA TYR A 325 -26.72 -0.68 5.90
C TYR A 325 -27.42 0.42 5.09
N HIS A 326 -27.88 1.48 5.75
CA HIS A 326 -28.63 2.57 5.12
C HIS A 326 -27.77 3.59 4.36
N TYR A 327 -26.63 3.98 4.93
CA TYR A 327 -25.81 5.06 4.37
C TYR A 327 -24.65 4.60 3.49
N ASN A 328 -24.33 3.30 3.49
CA ASN A 328 -23.23 2.77 2.69
C ASN A 328 -23.74 2.15 1.39
N GLN A 329 -23.01 2.42 0.31
CA GLN A 329 -23.18 1.73 -0.97
C GLN A 329 -22.44 0.40 -0.93
N PHE A 330 -23.08 -0.68 -1.37
CA PHE A 330 -22.44 -2.00 -1.44
C PHE A 330 -22.05 -2.35 -2.86
N GLU A 331 -20.78 -2.71 -3.10
CA GLU A 331 -20.28 -3.09 -4.42
C GLU A 331 -19.82 -4.55 -4.43
N PHE A 332 -20.45 -5.36 -5.29
CA PHE A 332 -20.22 -6.79 -5.44
C PHE A 332 -19.59 -7.08 -6.79
N TYR A 333 -18.48 -7.82 -6.79
CA TYR A 333 -17.79 -8.17 -8.04
C TYR A 333 -18.40 -9.38 -8.75
N PHE A 334 -19.20 -10.18 -8.03
CA PHE A 334 -19.81 -11.39 -8.57
C PHE A 334 -21.24 -11.54 -8.06
N PRO A 335 -22.19 -11.99 -8.90
CA PRO A 335 -23.55 -12.29 -8.47
C PRO A 335 -23.61 -13.27 -7.28
N THR A 336 -22.69 -14.24 -7.21
CA THR A 336 -22.61 -15.19 -6.09
C THR A 336 -22.24 -14.54 -4.77
N GLN A 337 -21.43 -13.47 -4.77
CA GLN A 337 -21.13 -12.72 -3.55
C GLN A 337 -22.36 -12.00 -3.03
N LEU A 338 -23.12 -11.35 -3.92
CA LEU A 338 -24.39 -10.72 -3.57
C LEU A 338 -25.38 -11.76 -3.04
N HIS A 339 -25.54 -12.89 -3.74
CA HIS A 339 -26.42 -13.98 -3.32
C HIS A 339 -26.09 -14.48 -1.91
N ALA A 340 -24.82 -14.84 -1.66
CA ALA A 340 -24.38 -15.29 -0.34
C ALA A 340 -24.55 -14.21 0.74
N PHE A 341 -24.30 -12.96 0.40
CA PHE A 341 -24.50 -11.83 1.30
C PHE A 341 -25.97 -11.69 1.70
N LEU A 342 -26.90 -11.69 0.74
CA LEU A 342 -28.33 -11.58 1.02
C LEU A 342 -28.83 -12.74 1.89
N LEU A 343 -28.39 -13.98 1.63
CA LEU A 343 -28.73 -15.14 2.46
C LEU A 343 -28.22 -15.03 3.90
N SER A 344 -27.13 -14.30 4.13
CA SER A 344 -26.57 -14.10 5.47
C SER A 344 -27.28 -13.02 6.28
N LEU A 345 -28.15 -12.22 5.65
CA LEU A 345 -28.84 -11.11 6.29
C LEU A 345 -30.26 -11.48 6.70
N SER A 346 -30.67 -11.02 7.89
CA SER A 346 -32.07 -11.05 8.30
C SER A 346 -32.92 -10.10 7.44
N PRO A 347 -34.23 -10.36 7.26
CA PRO A 347 -35.13 -9.51 6.48
C PRO A 347 -35.10 -8.02 6.89
N GLN A 348 -35.01 -7.74 8.20
CA GLN A 348 -34.90 -6.37 8.71
C GLN A 348 -33.61 -5.66 8.23
N ARG A 349 -32.49 -6.37 8.09
CA ARG A 349 -31.24 -5.79 7.58
C ARG A 349 -31.30 -5.57 6.08
N GLN A 350 -31.96 -6.49 5.36
CA GLN A 350 -32.21 -6.36 3.93
C GLN A 350 -33.04 -5.10 3.62
N SER A 351 -34.04 -4.76 4.46
CA SER A 351 -34.85 -3.54 4.27
C SER A 351 -34.08 -2.22 4.48
N PHE A 352 -32.87 -2.25 5.04
CA PHE A 352 -32.05 -1.05 5.18
C PHE A 352 -31.14 -0.79 3.98
N ILE A 353 -30.89 -1.79 3.12
CA ILE A 353 -29.96 -1.64 1.99
C ILE A 353 -30.61 -0.77 0.91
N ARG A 354 -29.95 0.35 0.58
CA ARG A 354 -30.45 1.32 -0.40
C ARG A 354 -29.72 1.29 -1.74
N ASP A 355 -28.40 1.16 -1.73
CA ASP A 355 -27.58 1.35 -2.92
C ASP A 355 -26.69 0.12 -3.17
N ILE A 356 -26.89 -0.52 -4.33
CA ILE A 356 -26.09 -1.67 -4.75
C ILE A 356 -25.43 -1.38 -6.10
N THR A 357 -24.14 -1.70 -6.18
CA THR A 357 -23.41 -1.83 -7.44
C THR A 357 -23.02 -3.29 -7.63
N LEU A 358 -23.41 -3.87 -8.75
CA LEU A 358 -23.12 -5.25 -9.09
C LEU A 358 -22.33 -5.31 -10.39
N HIS A 359 -21.12 -5.85 -10.33
CA HIS A 359 -20.37 -6.19 -11.53
C HIS A 359 -20.95 -7.46 -12.12
N TYR A 360 -21.45 -7.34 -13.33
CA TYR A 360 -22.03 -8.43 -14.08
C TYR A 360 -20.92 -9.32 -14.61
N HIS A 361 -20.87 -10.54 -14.08
CA HIS A 361 -20.01 -11.60 -14.57
C HIS A 361 -20.87 -12.81 -14.91
N ASN A 362 -20.89 -13.18 -16.20
CA ASN A 362 -21.56 -14.40 -16.61
C ASN A 362 -20.72 -15.65 -16.23
N ALA A 363 -20.83 -16.06 -14.97
CA ALA A 363 -20.36 -17.36 -14.52
C ALA A 363 -21.50 -18.38 -14.61
N LYS A 364 -21.27 -19.46 -15.36
CA LYS A 364 -22.15 -20.63 -15.39
C LYS A 364 -21.66 -21.65 -14.36
N SER A 365 -22.57 -22.21 -13.57
CA SER A 365 -22.29 -23.34 -12.67
C SER A 365 -23.36 -24.40 -12.87
N GLY A 366 -22.98 -25.62 -13.27
CA GLY A 366 -23.93 -26.67 -13.59
C GLY A 366 -24.86 -26.36 -14.77
N GLY A 367 -24.44 -25.48 -15.70
CA GLY A 367 -25.26 -25.03 -16.83
C GLY A 367 -26.25 -23.92 -16.53
N ILE A 368 -26.34 -23.47 -15.27
CA ILE A 368 -27.22 -22.37 -14.84
C ILE A 368 -26.41 -21.08 -14.78
N ASP A 369 -26.96 -20.01 -15.36
CA ASP A 369 -26.40 -18.67 -15.29
C ASP A 369 -26.71 -18.04 -13.91
N LEU A 370 -25.66 -17.71 -13.14
CA LEU A 370 -25.83 -17.26 -11.75
C LEU A 370 -26.58 -15.93 -11.61
N ALA A 371 -26.59 -15.10 -12.66
CA ALA A 371 -27.36 -13.86 -12.69
C ALA A 371 -28.88 -14.11 -12.67
N GLU A 372 -29.36 -15.17 -13.34
CA GLU A 372 -30.78 -15.57 -13.33
C GLU A 372 -31.26 -15.97 -11.94
N LEU A 373 -30.39 -16.55 -11.12
CA LEU A 373 -30.71 -16.88 -9.73
C LEU A 373 -30.64 -15.66 -8.80
N THR A 374 -29.72 -14.74 -9.07
CA THR A 374 -29.41 -13.64 -8.15
C THR A 374 -30.37 -12.47 -8.31
N PHE A 375 -30.71 -12.09 -9.54
CA PHE A 375 -31.51 -10.88 -9.79
C PHE A 375 -32.94 -10.96 -9.21
N PRO A 376 -33.65 -12.11 -9.25
CA PRO A 376 -34.94 -12.24 -8.59
C PRO A 376 -34.90 -11.98 -7.09
N MET A 377 -33.77 -12.26 -6.41
CA MET A 377 -33.63 -12.00 -4.97
C MET A 377 -33.56 -10.52 -4.63
N LEU A 378 -33.22 -9.65 -5.59
CA LEU A 378 -33.24 -8.20 -5.38
C LEU A 378 -34.64 -7.70 -5.01
N LYS A 379 -35.71 -8.43 -5.37
CA LYS A 379 -37.08 -8.14 -4.92
C LYS A 379 -37.27 -8.22 -3.40
N GLN A 380 -36.40 -8.93 -2.68
CA GLN A 380 -36.45 -9.05 -1.22
C GLN A 380 -35.93 -7.77 -0.53
N LEU A 381 -35.19 -6.94 -1.26
CA LEU A 381 -34.61 -5.70 -0.75
C LEU A 381 -35.64 -4.56 -0.85
N THR A 382 -36.61 -4.54 0.05
CA THR A 382 -37.68 -3.53 0.07
C THR A 382 -37.18 -2.10 0.25
N GLY A 383 -35.95 -1.93 0.77
CA GLY A 383 -35.29 -0.64 0.92
C GLY A 383 -34.48 -0.18 -0.30
N LEU A 384 -34.32 -1.02 -1.32
CA LEU A 384 -33.43 -0.76 -2.45
C LEU A 384 -33.95 0.43 -3.25
N ARG A 385 -33.12 1.49 -3.34
CA ARG A 385 -33.42 2.72 -4.06
C ARG A 385 -32.61 2.84 -5.34
N ARG A 386 -31.38 2.33 -5.36
CA ARG A 386 -30.48 2.43 -6.51
C ARG A 386 -29.79 1.12 -6.81
N LEU A 387 -29.83 0.70 -8.06
CA LEU A 387 -29.16 -0.49 -8.57
C LEU A 387 -28.34 -0.15 -9.81
N LEU A 388 -27.02 -0.24 -9.68
CA LEU A 388 -26.08 -0.08 -10.79
C LEU A 388 -25.51 -1.43 -11.18
N VAL A 389 -25.77 -1.89 -12.40
CA VAL A 389 -25.18 -3.11 -12.96
C VAL A 389 -24.05 -2.73 -13.90
N LYS A 390 -22.80 -3.00 -13.52
CA LYS A 390 -21.61 -2.73 -14.34
C LYS A 390 -21.28 -3.95 -15.20
N LEU A 391 -21.37 -3.82 -16.51
CA LEU A 391 -20.93 -4.84 -17.45
C LEU A 391 -19.41 -4.86 -17.48
N GLU A 392 -18.80 -5.94 -16.99
CA GLU A 392 -17.38 -6.17 -17.20
C GLU A 392 -17.14 -6.79 -18.58
N THR A 393 -16.03 -6.41 -19.17
CA THR A 393 -15.74 -6.35 -20.61
C THR A 393 -15.64 -7.71 -21.29
N LYS A 394 -15.66 -8.78 -20.48
CA LYS A 394 -15.81 -10.16 -20.96
C LYS A 394 -17.20 -10.49 -21.47
N ALA A 395 -18.23 -9.73 -21.07
CA ALA A 395 -19.59 -9.94 -21.58
C ALA A 395 -19.64 -9.83 -23.11
N TRP A 396 -18.83 -8.93 -23.68
CA TRP A 396 -18.73 -8.68 -25.11
C TRP A 396 -17.45 -9.29 -25.72
N GLY A 397 -16.39 -9.43 -24.91
CA GLY A 397 -15.04 -9.70 -25.36
C GLY A 397 -14.74 -11.09 -25.91
N ARG A 398 -15.56 -12.15 -25.69
CA ARG A 398 -15.26 -13.46 -26.30
C ARG A 398 -15.42 -13.45 -27.83
N SER A 399 -16.28 -12.60 -28.37
CA SER A 399 -16.39 -12.43 -29.82
C SER A 399 -15.37 -11.44 -30.40
N TRP A 400 -14.61 -10.70 -29.57
CA TRP A 400 -13.76 -9.60 -30.03
C TRP A 400 -12.37 -10.03 -30.54
N TRP A 401 -11.90 -11.24 -30.20
CA TRP A 401 -10.55 -11.71 -30.53
C TRP A 401 -10.49 -12.66 -31.73
N HIS A 402 -11.63 -13.05 -32.30
CA HIS A 402 -11.64 -13.80 -33.55
C HIS A 402 -11.57 -12.82 -34.72
N HIS A 403 -10.46 -12.87 -35.45
CA HIS A 403 -9.97 -11.96 -36.49
C HIS A 403 -10.88 -11.59 -37.69
N ASN A 404 -12.18 -11.85 -37.63
CA ASN A 404 -13.10 -11.34 -38.65
C ASN A 404 -13.61 -9.96 -38.22
N ASN A 405 -13.01 -8.93 -38.81
CA ASN A 405 -13.23 -7.48 -38.66
C ASN A 405 -14.68 -6.97 -38.74
N THR A 406 -15.67 -7.85 -38.84
CA THR A 406 -17.08 -7.49 -38.72
C THR A 406 -17.42 -7.42 -37.23
N PHE A 407 -17.40 -6.21 -36.67
CA PHE A 407 -17.99 -5.92 -35.36
C PHE A 407 -19.44 -6.44 -35.35
N GLY A 408 -19.64 -7.64 -34.80
CA GLY A 408 -20.95 -8.26 -34.74
C GLY A 408 -21.73 -7.62 -33.61
N LEU A 409 -22.65 -6.72 -33.95
CA LEU A 409 -23.70 -6.24 -33.03
C LEU A 409 -24.52 -7.38 -32.42
N ARG A 410 -24.39 -8.61 -32.93
CA ARG A 410 -25.13 -9.83 -32.55
C ARG A 410 -25.22 -10.07 -31.05
N ASP A 411 -24.16 -9.77 -30.30
CA ASP A 411 -24.11 -10.00 -28.85
C ASP A 411 -24.36 -8.71 -28.05
N GLY A 412 -24.76 -7.63 -28.73
CA GLY A 412 -24.88 -6.31 -28.13
C GLY A 412 -26.22 -6.03 -27.48
N ASN A 413 -27.10 -7.01 -27.41
CA ASN A 413 -28.39 -6.87 -26.74
C ASN A 413 -28.27 -7.09 -25.23
N PRO A 414 -28.48 -6.06 -24.38
CA PRO A 414 -28.48 -6.26 -22.94
C PRO A 414 -29.63 -7.16 -22.48
N SER A 415 -30.78 -7.21 -23.18
CA SER A 415 -31.91 -8.06 -22.81
C SER A 415 -31.65 -9.55 -23.06
N ALA A 416 -30.71 -9.88 -23.94
CA ALA A 416 -30.27 -11.26 -24.19
C ALA A 416 -29.26 -11.76 -23.14
N LEU A 417 -28.71 -10.88 -22.30
CA LEU A 417 -27.82 -11.28 -21.22
C LEU A 417 -28.62 -12.02 -20.12
N PRO A 418 -28.14 -13.17 -19.64
CA PRO A 418 -28.80 -13.93 -18.59
C PRO A 418 -29.19 -13.08 -17.37
N GLY A 419 -30.44 -13.20 -16.97
CA GLY A 419 -31.02 -12.51 -15.81
C GLY A 419 -31.39 -11.04 -16.04
N MET A 420 -30.91 -10.36 -17.09
CA MET A 420 -31.21 -8.93 -17.30
C MET A 420 -32.71 -8.64 -17.45
N LYS A 421 -33.48 -9.55 -18.05
CA LYS A 421 -34.95 -9.44 -18.14
C LYS A 421 -35.62 -9.35 -16.75
N HIS A 422 -34.98 -9.85 -15.67
CA HIS A 422 -35.52 -9.72 -14.32
C HIS A 422 -35.45 -8.29 -13.77
N LEU A 423 -34.60 -7.42 -14.31
CA LEU A 423 -34.53 -6.02 -13.88
C LEU A 423 -35.84 -5.28 -14.16
N PHE A 424 -36.52 -5.61 -15.27
CA PHE A 424 -37.85 -5.07 -15.62
C PHE A 424 -38.96 -5.52 -14.66
N ASN A 425 -38.72 -6.54 -13.84
CA ASN A 425 -39.66 -7.02 -12.84
C ASN A 425 -39.42 -6.42 -11.46
N LEU A 426 -38.37 -5.61 -11.30
CA LEU A 426 -38.13 -4.85 -10.07
C LEU A 426 -39.06 -3.63 -10.07
N ARG A 427 -39.59 -3.29 -8.89
CA ARG A 427 -40.52 -2.19 -8.67
C ARG A 427 -40.11 -1.42 -7.43
N GLY A 428 -40.42 -0.12 -7.40
CA GLY A 428 -40.13 0.75 -6.26
C GLY A 428 -38.65 1.15 -6.12
N ILE A 429 -37.82 0.84 -7.13
CA ILE A 429 -36.44 1.29 -7.20
C ILE A 429 -36.43 2.63 -7.94
N LEU A 430 -35.77 3.64 -7.38
CA LEU A 430 -35.74 4.98 -7.96
C LEU A 430 -34.85 5.05 -9.20
N ASP A 431 -33.76 4.29 -9.21
CA ASP A 431 -32.73 4.34 -10.25
C ASP A 431 -32.19 2.93 -10.51
N ILE A 432 -32.47 2.38 -11.70
CA ILE A 432 -31.84 1.17 -12.21
C ILE A 432 -31.05 1.53 -13.44
N LYS A 433 -29.74 1.30 -13.40
CA LYS A 433 -28.84 1.61 -14.51
C LYS A 433 -27.94 0.43 -14.84
N VAL A 434 -27.82 0.13 -16.12
CA VAL A 434 -26.80 -0.75 -16.68
C VAL A 434 -25.73 0.09 -17.35
N ASP A 435 -24.48 -0.09 -16.93
CA ASP A 435 -23.33 0.70 -17.39
C ASP A 435 -22.21 -0.22 -17.89
N ASP A 436 -21.44 0.22 -18.88
CA ASP A 436 -20.28 -0.50 -19.39
C ASP A 436 -19.06 0.44 -19.40
N THR A 437 -18.19 0.26 -18.41
CA THR A 437 -17.09 1.19 -18.16
C THR A 437 -16.03 1.17 -19.27
N GLU A 438 -15.81 0.04 -19.96
CA GLU A 438 -14.86 -0.01 -21.08
C GLU A 438 -15.47 0.59 -22.34
N LEU A 439 -16.74 0.30 -22.62
CA LEU A 439 -17.45 0.95 -23.72
C LEU A 439 -17.41 2.47 -23.55
N GLN A 440 -17.67 3.00 -22.36
CA GLN A 440 -17.56 4.43 -22.07
C GLN A 440 -16.16 4.97 -22.34
N SER A 441 -15.11 4.29 -21.86
CA SER A 441 -13.73 4.68 -22.14
C SER A 441 -13.38 4.69 -23.64
N ARG A 442 -13.95 3.76 -24.41
CA ARG A 442 -13.78 3.69 -25.86
C ARG A 442 -14.53 4.80 -26.58
N ILE A 443 -15.76 5.10 -26.16
CA ILE A 443 -16.54 6.24 -26.65
C ILE A 443 -15.80 7.54 -26.39
N ASP A 444 -15.27 7.74 -25.18
CA ASP A 444 -14.51 8.95 -24.82
C ASP A 444 -13.23 9.10 -25.65
N LYS A 445 -12.64 7.99 -26.12
CA LYS A 445 -11.56 8.02 -27.11
C LYS A 445 -12.09 8.38 -28.50
N SER A 446 -13.21 7.80 -28.93
CA SER A 446 -13.84 8.11 -30.22
C SER A 446 -14.35 9.55 -30.32
N LYS A 447 -14.77 10.17 -29.21
CA LYS A 447 -15.16 11.60 -29.12
C LYS A 447 -14.02 12.57 -29.44
N LYS A 448 -12.77 12.10 -29.43
CA LYS A 448 -11.58 12.91 -29.80
C LYS A 448 -11.26 12.87 -31.30
N ASP A 449 -11.96 12.05 -32.08
CA ASP A 449 -11.80 11.97 -33.54
C ASP A 449 -12.69 13.02 -34.22
N ASP A 450 -12.16 13.71 -35.22
CA ASP A 450 -12.86 14.75 -36.00
C ASP A 450 -14.14 14.22 -36.70
N LYS A 451 -14.23 12.90 -36.89
CA LYS A 451 -15.39 12.25 -37.52
C LYS A 451 -16.54 11.97 -36.55
N TRP A 452 -16.41 12.31 -35.27
CA TRP A 452 -17.49 12.14 -34.30
C TRP A 452 -18.73 13.00 -34.63
N PRO A 453 -19.97 12.48 -34.52
CA PRO A 453 -20.36 11.10 -34.21
C PRO A 453 -20.52 10.20 -35.46
N ASN A 454 -20.29 10.75 -36.66
CA ASN A 454 -20.61 10.13 -37.95
C ASN A 454 -19.45 9.33 -38.54
N PHE A 455 -19.21 8.15 -37.98
CA PHE A 455 -18.23 7.21 -38.52
C PHE A 455 -18.80 6.37 -39.69
N PRO A 456 -17.96 5.94 -40.65
CA PRO A 456 -18.37 4.96 -41.66
C PRO A 456 -18.91 3.68 -41.00
N THR A 457 -19.91 3.04 -41.62
CA THR A 457 -20.62 1.86 -41.08
C THR A 457 -19.72 0.68 -40.71
N ASN A 458 -18.55 0.56 -41.34
CA ASN A 458 -17.58 -0.50 -41.08
C ASN A 458 -16.50 -0.13 -40.05
N ASN A 459 -16.64 1.01 -39.35
CA ASN A 459 -15.68 1.46 -38.35
C ASN A 459 -16.07 0.97 -36.94
N ALA A 460 -15.09 0.52 -36.16
CA ALA A 460 -15.26 0.16 -34.75
C ALA A 460 -15.91 1.29 -33.93
N ALA A 461 -15.55 2.55 -34.22
CA ALA A 461 -16.14 3.71 -33.56
C ALA A 461 -17.65 3.84 -33.83
N SER A 462 -18.12 3.53 -35.04
CA SER A 462 -19.56 3.48 -35.38
C SER A 462 -20.28 2.44 -34.52
N SER A 463 -19.63 1.28 -34.31
CA SER A 463 -20.17 0.23 -33.45
C SER A 463 -20.25 0.71 -32.00
N HIS A 464 -19.21 1.33 -31.45
CA HIS A 464 -19.25 1.87 -30.08
C HIS A 464 -20.38 2.87 -29.87
N VAL A 465 -20.61 3.80 -30.82
CA VAL A 465 -21.73 4.76 -30.77
C VAL A 465 -23.07 4.03 -30.79
N LYS A 466 -23.24 3.04 -31.67
CA LYS A 466 -24.48 2.26 -31.72
C LYS A 466 -24.72 1.49 -30.40
N LEU A 467 -23.68 0.94 -29.78
CA LEU A 467 -23.79 0.28 -28.48
C LEU A 467 -24.15 1.25 -27.35
N GLU A 468 -23.63 2.47 -27.37
CA GLU A 468 -24.03 3.55 -26.45
C GLU A 468 -25.54 3.81 -26.56
N LEU A 469 -26.04 3.93 -27.79
CA LEU A 469 -27.46 4.15 -28.06
C LEU A 469 -28.32 2.97 -27.60
N ILE A 470 -27.87 1.72 -27.83
CA ILE A 470 -28.56 0.51 -27.37
C ILE A 470 -28.65 0.48 -25.83
N LEU A 471 -27.54 0.73 -25.12
CA LEU A 471 -27.54 0.76 -23.66
C LEU A 471 -28.37 1.91 -23.10
N LYS A 472 -28.32 3.09 -23.74
CA LYS A 472 -29.17 4.23 -23.37
C LYS A 472 -30.64 3.85 -23.49
N HIS A 473 -31.05 3.32 -24.64
CA HIS A 473 -32.42 2.88 -24.87
C HIS A 473 -32.87 1.79 -23.88
N PHE A 474 -31.99 0.84 -23.55
CA PHE A 474 -32.27 -0.17 -22.54
C PHE A 474 -32.49 0.43 -21.14
N ASN A 475 -31.68 1.42 -20.76
CA ASN A 475 -31.82 2.13 -19.48
C ASN A 475 -33.09 2.99 -19.44
N ASP A 476 -33.45 3.65 -20.54
CA ASP A 476 -34.69 4.42 -20.65
C ASP A 476 -35.91 3.49 -20.47
N ALA A 477 -35.89 2.32 -21.11
CA ALA A 477 -36.93 1.30 -20.94
C ALA A 477 -36.99 0.74 -19.50
N LEU A 478 -35.85 0.64 -18.80
CA LEU A 478 -35.81 0.26 -17.38
C LEU A 478 -36.42 1.33 -16.48
N ALA A 479 -36.19 2.61 -16.79
CA ALA A 479 -36.77 3.73 -16.05
C ALA A 479 -38.30 3.73 -16.19
N ASP A 480 -38.84 3.52 -17.39
CA ASP A 480 -40.29 3.43 -17.58
C ASP A 480 -40.90 2.16 -16.96
N ALA A 481 -40.14 1.06 -16.91
CA ALA A 481 -40.57 -0.11 -16.15
C ALA A 481 -40.73 0.19 -14.65
N GLN A 482 -39.97 1.13 -14.07
CA GLN A 482 -40.18 1.57 -12.69
C GLN A 482 -41.46 2.37 -12.51
N LYS A 483 -41.96 3.04 -13.56
CA LYS A 483 -43.28 3.69 -13.62
C LYS A 483 -44.43 2.72 -13.89
N GLY A 484 -44.14 1.43 -14.06
CA GLY A 484 -45.13 0.38 -14.32
C GLY A 484 -45.32 0.02 -15.80
N LYS A 485 -44.70 0.75 -16.73
CA LYS A 485 -44.78 0.50 -18.17
C LYS A 485 -43.66 -0.44 -18.62
N VAL A 486 -43.99 -1.70 -18.87
CA VAL A 486 -43.00 -2.70 -19.34
C VAL A 486 -43.05 -2.80 -20.86
N ASN A 487 -41.96 -2.43 -21.53
CA ASN A 487 -41.81 -2.62 -22.97
C ASN A 487 -41.61 -4.12 -23.30
N THR A 488 -42.71 -4.85 -23.54
CA THR A 488 -42.68 -6.29 -23.84
C THR A 488 -41.94 -6.61 -25.13
N LYS A 489 -42.01 -5.72 -26.14
CA LYS A 489 -41.33 -5.90 -27.44
C LYS A 489 -39.81 -6.02 -27.26
N LEU A 490 -39.22 -5.23 -26.37
CA LEU A 490 -37.80 -5.27 -26.05
C LEU A 490 -37.38 -6.60 -25.36
N LEU A 491 -38.31 -7.22 -24.62
CA LEU A 491 -38.10 -8.47 -23.89
C LEU A 491 -38.32 -9.72 -24.75
N GLU A 492 -39.19 -9.64 -25.76
CA GLU A 492 -39.54 -10.76 -26.64
C GLU A 492 -38.64 -10.87 -27.88
N ASP A 493 -38.17 -9.74 -28.40
CA ASP A 493 -37.34 -9.69 -29.60
C ASP A 493 -35.84 -9.65 -29.27
N ASP A 494 -35.15 -10.77 -29.29
CA ASP A 494 -33.71 -10.80 -28.99
C ASP A 494 -32.84 -10.06 -30.05
N GLU A 495 -33.41 -9.62 -31.17
CA GLU A 495 -32.72 -8.92 -32.26
C GLU A 495 -33.07 -7.43 -32.39
N TRP A 496 -33.82 -6.84 -31.46
CA TRP A 496 -34.26 -5.44 -31.54
C TRP A 496 -33.09 -4.45 -31.77
N HIS A 497 -31.95 -4.71 -31.15
CA HIS A 497 -30.71 -3.91 -31.27
C HIS A 497 -30.10 -3.88 -32.69
N LYS A 498 -30.46 -4.83 -33.56
CA LYS A 498 -29.98 -4.89 -34.95
C LYS A 498 -30.77 -3.96 -35.86
N LYS A 499 -32.02 -3.64 -35.49
CA LYS A 499 -32.91 -2.78 -36.27
C LYS A 499 -32.31 -1.39 -36.41
N LYS A 500 -32.75 -0.68 -37.46
CA LYS A 500 -32.36 0.70 -37.70
C LYS A 500 -32.98 1.63 -36.65
N ASP A 501 -34.27 1.40 -36.40
CA ASP A 501 -35.06 2.12 -35.43
C ASP A 501 -35.35 1.17 -34.26
N PHE A 502 -35.12 1.64 -33.04
CA PHE A 502 -35.41 0.85 -31.83
C PHE A 502 -36.92 0.79 -31.58
N PRO A 503 -37.42 -0.25 -30.88
CA PRO A 503 -38.81 -0.29 -30.47
C PRO A 503 -39.18 1.02 -29.76
N ALA A 504 -40.27 1.67 -30.16
CA ALA A 504 -40.72 2.88 -29.49
C ALA A 504 -40.89 2.58 -27.99
N ILE A 505 -40.34 3.45 -27.16
CA ILE A 505 -40.72 3.57 -25.76
C ILE A 505 -41.95 4.46 -25.81
N ASP A 506 -43.08 4.01 -25.24
CA ASP A 506 -44.33 4.77 -25.26
C ASP A 506 -44.08 6.09 -24.55
N GLU A 507 -43.81 7.14 -25.34
CA GLU A 507 -43.67 8.51 -24.85
C GLU A 507 -44.97 8.79 -24.10
N HIS A 508 -44.85 9.10 -22.81
CA HIS A 508 -45.96 9.71 -22.13
C HIS A 508 -46.26 10.97 -22.94
N GLU A 509 -47.43 11.00 -23.59
CA GLU A 509 -48.27 12.17 -23.39
C GLU A 509 -48.35 12.25 -21.87
N ASP A 510 -47.52 13.11 -21.28
CA ASP A 510 -47.84 13.70 -20.01
C ASP A 510 -49.21 14.30 -20.32
N GLU A 511 -50.27 13.50 -20.11
CA GLU A 511 -51.58 14.05 -19.85
C GLU A 511 -51.27 14.93 -18.66
N ASP A 512 -50.94 16.19 -18.98
CA ASP A 512 -51.08 17.31 -18.08
C ASP A 512 -52.49 17.07 -17.55
N GLU A 513 -52.58 16.39 -16.41
CA GLU A 513 -53.70 16.54 -15.50
C GLU A 513 -53.62 18.03 -15.23
N ASP A 514 -54.24 18.80 -16.14
CA ASP A 514 -54.73 20.12 -15.92
C ASP A 514 -55.45 19.94 -14.59
N GLU A 515 -54.73 20.28 -13.51
CA GLU A 515 -55.31 20.59 -12.23
C GLU A 515 -56.35 21.63 -12.62
N ASP A 516 -57.59 21.16 -12.85
CA ASP A 516 -58.79 21.97 -12.78
C ASP A 516 -58.64 22.61 -11.41
N GLU A 517 -58.06 23.81 -11.40
CA GLU A 517 -58.06 24.74 -10.29
C GLU A 517 -59.54 24.90 -9.98
N ASP A 518 -60.01 24.10 -9.03
CA ASP A 518 -61.28 24.31 -8.34
C ASP A 518 -61.17 25.75 -7.82
N GLU A 519 -61.75 26.67 -8.60
CA GLU A 519 -62.06 28.04 -8.18
C GLU A 519 -62.93 27.90 -6.93
N ASP A 520 -62.28 27.86 -5.76
CA ASP A 520 -62.92 27.98 -4.46
C ASP A 520 -63.66 29.33 -4.45
N GLU A 521 -64.96 29.27 -4.77
CA GLU A 521 -65.91 30.34 -4.54
C GLU A 521 -65.85 30.74 -3.06
N ASP A 522 -65.44 31.97 -2.81
CA ASP A 522 -65.47 32.66 -1.52
C ASP A 522 -66.90 32.67 -0.92
N GLU A 523 -67.29 31.61 -0.19
CA GLU A 523 -68.50 31.60 0.65
C GLU A 523 -68.26 32.28 2.01
N ASP A 524 -68.32 33.62 1.97
CA ASP A 524 -69.01 34.52 2.89
C ASP A 524 -69.23 34.03 4.35
N TRP A 525 -68.21 34.09 5.19
CA TRP A 525 -68.37 33.89 6.64
C TRP A 525 -68.64 35.23 7.36
N LYS A 526 -69.90 35.42 7.78
CA LYS A 526 -70.40 36.54 8.60
C LYS A 526 -70.15 36.32 10.11
N PRO A 527 -70.09 37.42 10.90
CA PRO A 527 -69.22 37.57 12.08
C PRO A 527 -69.69 36.89 13.37
#